data_AF-A0A146KUR9-F1
#
_entry.id   AF-A0A146KUR9-F1
#
_cell.length_a   1.000
_cell.length_b   1.000
_cell.length_c   1.000
_cell.angle_alpha   90.00
_cell.angle_beta   90.00
_cell.angle_gamma   90.00
#
_symmetry.space_group_name_H-M   'P 1'
#
loop_
_entity.id
_entity.type
_entity.pdbx_description
1 polymer ?
#
loop_
_entity_poly.entity_id
_entity_poly.type
_entity_poly.pdbx_seq_one_letter_code
_entity_poly.pdbx_strand_id
1 'polypeptide(L)'
;VERKFGGLLEKKWTSVIRLQKKVMELESKLNEAEKEYIEGAPTRGKRSPSEWIPRPPEKYCLSGHRAPVTRVIFHPIFSIMVSASEDATIKVWDFETGEYERTLKGHTDSIQDIAFDSSGKYLVSCSADMSIKLWDFQQSY
;
A
#
# COMPACT_ATOMS: atom_id res chain seq x y z
N VAL A 1 7.96 67.06 32.54
CA VAL A 1 6.96 66.25 31.79
C VAL A 1 7.63 65.34 30.76
N GLU A 2 8.76 65.72 30.16
CA GLU A 2 9.43 64.99 29.06
C GLU A 2 10.03 63.61 29.39
N ARG A 3 10.58 63.39 30.60
CA ARG A 3 11.19 62.09 30.97
C ARG A 3 10.20 60.92 30.99
N LYS A 4 8.91 61.16 31.20
CA LYS A 4 7.87 60.10 31.20
C LYS A 4 7.50 59.65 29.77
N PHE A 5 7.61 60.52 28.78
CA PHE A 5 7.23 60.22 27.39
C PHE A 5 8.34 59.50 26.61
N GLY A 6 9.62 59.79 26.89
CA GLY A 6 10.75 59.09 26.27
C GLY A 6 10.79 57.58 26.57
N GLY A 7 10.60 57.20 27.83
CA GLY A 7 10.56 55.77 28.21
C GLY A 7 9.32 55.02 27.70
N LEU A 8 8.22 55.72 27.41
CA LEU A 8 7.04 55.11 26.77
C LEU A 8 7.30 54.84 25.28
N LEU A 9 8.02 55.74 24.60
CA LEU A 9 8.41 55.58 23.21
C LEU A 9 9.41 54.43 23.03
N GLU A 10 10.40 54.30 23.91
CA GLU A 10 11.33 53.16 23.92
C GLU A 10 10.63 51.82 24.20
N LYS A 11 9.69 51.79 25.16
CA LYS A 11 8.87 50.58 25.42
C LYS A 11 7.99 50.20 24.25
N LYS A 12 7.41 51.18 23.55
CA LYS A 12 6.64 50.95 22.31
C LYS A 12 7.55 50.45 21.19
N TRP A 13 8.71 51.05 21.01
CA TRP A 13 9.65 50.68 19.94
C TRP A 13 10.28 49.30 20.14
N THR A 14 10.65 48.94 21.38
CA THR A 14 11.08 47.58 21.73
C THR A 14 9.98 46.53 21.53
N SER A 15 8.71 46.90 21.75
CA SER A 15 7.57 46.03 21.46
C SER A 15 7.36 45.83 19.97
N VAL A 16 7.53 46.89 19.16
CA VAL A 16 7.48 46.82 17.69
C VAL A 16 8.57 45.91 17.14
N ILE A 17 9.82 46.06 17.60
CA ILE A 17 10.94 45.20 17.17
C ILE A 17 10.69 43.73 17.54
N ARG A 18 10.17 43.47 18.76
CA ARG A 18 9.82 42.12 19.19
C ARG A 18 8.73 41.51 18.31
N LEU A 19 7.70 42.28 17.96
CA LEU A 19 6.62 41.83 17.09
C LEU A 19 7.14 41.56 15.68
N GLN A 20 7.96 42.45 15.12
CA GLN A 20 8.55 42.29 13.80
C GLN A 20 9.43 41.03 13.72
N LYS A 21 10.23 40.76 14.76
CA LYS A 21 11.00 39.51 14.87
C LYS A 21 10.09 38.28 14.89
N LYS A 22 8.97 38.34 15.62
CA LYS A 22 8.03 37.22 15.73
C LYS A 22 7.27 36.98 14.43
N VAL A 23 6.93 38.04 13.68
CA VAL A 23 6.35 37.92 12.33
C VAL A 23 7.32 37.21 11.40
N MET A 24 8.58 37.62 11.38
CA MET A 24 9.60 37.01 10.52
C MET A 24 9.84 35.53 10.85
N GLU A 25 9.80 35.16 12.14
CA GLU A 25 9.88 33.77 12.57
C GLU A 25 8.65 32.95 12.14
N LEU A 26 7.45 33.52 12.24
CA LEU A 26 6.22 32.87 11.80
C LEU A 26 6.17 32.69 10.29
N GLU A 27 6.64 33.67 9.52
CA GLU A 27 6.76 33.58 8.06
C GLU A 27 7.75 32.47 7.65
N SER A 28 8.88 32.34 8.35
CA SER A 28 9.83 31.24 8.11
C SER A 28 9.19 29.88 8.39
N LYS A 29 8.50 29.74 9.53
CA LYS A 29 7.80 28.50 9.91
C LYS A 29 6.67 28.14 8.95
N LEU A 30 5.95 29.13 8.46
CA LEU A 30 4.90 28.93 7.46
C LEU A 30 5.50 28.39 6.16
N ASN A 31 6.62 28.95 5.70
CA ASN A 31 7.30 28.52 4.48
C ASN A 31 7.89 27.11 4.60
N GLU A 32 8.41 26.72 5.78
CA GLU A 32 8.86 25.36 6.08
C GLU A 32 7.69 24.36 6.05
N ALA A 33 6.57 24.68 6.69
CA ALA A 33 5.38 23.83 6.71
C ALA A 33 4.74 23.66 5.31
N GLU A 34 4.73 24.72 4.49
CA GLU A 34 4.29 24.64 3.10
C GLU A 34 5.20 23.75 2.27
N LYS A 35 6.52 23.82 2.48
CA LYS A 35 7.50 22.96 1.81
C LYS A 35 7.30 21.48 2.18
N GLU A 36 7.14 21.17 3.46
CA GLU A 36 6.84 19.81 3.94
C GLU A 36 5.51 19.28 3.38
N TYR A 37 4.48 20.13 3.29
CA TYR A 37 3.20 19.77 2.68
C TYR A 37 3.33 19.45 1.19
N ILE A 38 4.14 20.22 0.45
CA ILE A 38 4.41 20.00 -0.97
C ILE A 38 5.24 18.72 -1.20
N GLU A 39 6.19 18.42 -0.30
CA GLU A 39 7.02 17.21 -0.36
C GLU A 39 6.26 15.94 0.07
N GLY A 40 5.33 16.04 1.03
CA GLY A 40 4.51 14.92 1.51
C GLY A 40 3.30 14.61 0.62
N ALA A 41 2.83 15.56 -0.18
CA ALA A 41 1.85 15.30 -1.21
C ALA A 41 2.51 14.53 -2.37
N PRO A 42 1.80 13.62 -3.07
CA PRO A 42 2.26 13.05 -4.31
C PRO A 42 2.16 14.13 -5.39
N THR A 43 2.98 15.18 -5.26
CA THR A 43 3.17 16.11 -6.35
C THR A 43 3.71 15.28 -7.49
N ARG A 44 3.05 15.44 -8.62
CA ARG A 44 3.44 14.92 -9.92
C ARG A 44 4.73 15.64 -10.34
N GLY A 45 5.77 15.52 -9.53
CA GLY A 45 7.14 15.86 -9.86
C GLY A 45 7.41 15.18 -11.18
N LYS A 46 7.87 15.97 -12.15
CA LYS A 46 8.22 15.48 -13.48
C LYS A 46 9.29 14.42 -13.28
N ARG A 47 8.87 13.16 -13.16
CA ARG A 47 9.74 12.00 -13.05
C ARG A 47 10.78 12.14 -14.16
N SER A 48 12.05 12.20 -13.78
CA SER A 48 13.11 12.33 -14.75
C SER A 48 13.09 11.09 -15.67
N PRO A 49 13.42 11.19 -16.97
CA PRO A 49 13.49 10.02 -17.84
C PRO A 49 14.47 8.93 -17.34
N SER A 50 15.39 9.28 -16.44
CA SER A 50 16.30 8.39 -15.72
C SER A 50 15.68 7.68 -14.50
N GLU A 51 14.59 8.23 -13.92
CA GLU A 51 13.72 7.53 -12.95
C GLU A 51 12.65 6.67 -13.64
N TRP A 52 12.72 6.56 -14.97
CA TRP A 52 11.99 5.52 -15.68
C TRP A 52 12.56 4.17 -15.27
N ILE A 53 12.03 3.59 -14.20
CA ILE A 53 12.28 2.21 -13.86
C ILE A 53 11.65 1.39 -15.00
N PRO A 54 12.45 0.77 -15.90
CA PRO A 54 11.86 -0.13 -16.89
C PRO A 54 11.08 -1.18 -16.10
N ARG A 55 9.87 -1.51 -16.56
CA ARG A 55 9.05 -2.55 -15.92
C ARG A 55 9.96 -3.77 -15.75
N PRO A 56 10.19 -4.23 -14.51
CA PRO A 56 11.05 -5.39 -14.30
C PRO A 56 10.52 -6.53 -15.18
N PRO A 57 11.38 -7.25 -15.91
CA PRO A 57 10.94 -8.36 -16.72
C PRO A 57 10.22 -9.39 -15.84
N GLU A 58 9.21 -10.05 -16.40
CA GLU A 58 8.50 -11.12 -15.69
C GLU A 58 9.50 -12.22 -15.28
N LYS A 59 9.49 -12.62 -14.02
CA LYS A 59 10.39 -13.67 -13.51
C LYS A 59 9.89 -15.07 -13.86
N TYR A 60 8.58 -15.28 -13.75
CA TYR A 60 7.92 -16.56 -14.02
C TYR A 60 6.59 -16.34 -14.75
N CYS A 61 6.26 -17.24 -15.68
CA CYS A 61 4.95 -17.33 -16.34
C CYS A 61 4.30 -18.67 -15.96
N LEU A 62 3.35 -18.63 -15.03
CA LEU A 62 2.69 -19.83 -14.50
C LEU A 62 1.48 -20.18 -15.38
N SER A 63 1.63 -21.21 -16.21
CA SER A 63 0.57 -21.70 -17.09
C SER A 63 -0.07 -22.96 -16.52
N GLY A 64 -1.40 -23.06 -16.57
CA GLY A 64 -2.11 -24.27 -16.13
C GLY A 64 -3.61 -24.11 -15.92
N HIS A 65 -4.10 -22.89 -15.73
CA HIS A 65 -5.55 -22.62 -15.72
C HIS A 65 -6.14 -22.77 -17.11
N ARG A 66 -7.39 -23.27 -17.17
CA ARG A 66 -8.11 -23.49 -18.44
C ARG A 66 -9.08 -22.37 -18.80
N ALA A 67 -9.22 -21.40 -17.92
CA ALA A 67 -10.07 -20.23 -18.08
C ALA A 67 -9.36 -19.00 -17.47
N PRO A 68 -9.92 -17.79 -17.60
CA PRO A 68 -9.36 -16.60 -16.98
C PRO A 68 -9.09 -16.77 -15.49
N VAL A 69 -7.97 -16.21 -15.03
CA VAL A 69 -7.63 -16.14 -13.60
C VAL A 69 -8.37 -14.94 -13.02
N THR A 70 -9.25 -15.19 -12.05
CA THR A 70 -10.11 -14.18 -11.43
C THR A 70 -9.40 -13.49 -10.26
N ARG A 71 -8.59 -14.25 -9.51
CA ARG A 71 -7.96 -13.78 -8.27
C ARG A 71 -6.60 -14.43 -8.06
N VAL A 72 -5.67 -13.70 -7.45
CA VAL A 72 -4.36 -14.21 -7.01
C VAL A 72 -4.03 -13.62 -5.64
N ILE A 73 -3.58 -14.47 -4.71
CA ILE A 73 -3.29 -14.11 -3.31
C ILE A 73 -2.01 -14.78 -2.84
N PHE A 74 -1.24 -14.04 -2.04
CA PHE A 74 -0.06 -14.57 -1.37
C PHE A 74 -0.42 -15.11 0.01
N HIS A 75 0.21 -16.21 0.38
CA HIS A 75 0.15 -16.70 1.74
C HIS A 75 0.94 -15.75 2.68
N PRO A 76 0.44 -15.43 3.89
CA PRO A 76 1.11 -14.46 4.77
C PRO A 76 2.42 -14.96 5.38
N ILE A 77 2.65 -16.28 5.46
CA ILE A 77 3.79 -16.88 6.19
C ILE A 77 4.70 -17.74 5.30
N PHE A 78 4.17 -18.32 4.22
CA PHE A 78 4.86 -19.34 3.42
C PHE A 78 5.11 -18.78 2.03
N SER A 79 6.12 -19.31 1.33
CA SER A 79 6.48 -18.93 -0.05
C SER A 79 5.47 -19.40 -1.11
N ILE A 80 4.18 -19.36 -0.78
CA ILE A 80 3.10 -19.92 -1.59
C ILE A 80 2.20 -18.81 -2.12
N MET A 81 1.81 -18.97 -3.37
CA MET A 81 0.81 -18.16 -4.06
C MET A 81 -0.37 -19.04 -4.45
N VAL A 82 -1.58 -18.51 -4.28
CA VAL A 82 -2.82 -19.19 -4.67
C VAL A 82 -3.52 -18.38 -5.77
N SER A 83 -3.96 -19.06 -6.82
CA SER A 83 -4.73 -18.48 -7.91
C SER A 83 -6.09 -19.14 -8.04
N ALA A 84 -7.11 -18.33 -8.30
CA ALA A 84 -8.49 -18.71 -8.56
C ALA A 84 -8.80 -18.51 -10.05
N SER A 85 -9.66 -19.36 -10.61
CA SER A 85 -10.08 -19.21 -12.00
C SER A 85 -11.55 -19.53 -12.21
N GLU A 86 -12.07 -19.05 -13.33
CA GLU A 86 -13.38 -19.43 -13.88
C GLU A 86 -13.46 -20.93 -14.23
N ASP A 87 -12.34 -21.65 -14.27
CA ASP A 87 -12.31 -23.11 -14.49
C ASP A 87 -12.78 -23.94 -13.28
N ALA A 88 -13.37 -23.28 -12.28
CA ALA A 88 -13.82 -23.84 -11.00
C ALA A 88 -12.69 -24.49 -10.17
N THR A 89 -11.43 -24.14 -10.46
CA THR A 89 -10.26 -24.66 -9.74
C THR A 89 -9.45 -23.57 -9.05
N ILE A 90 -8.87 -23.96 -7.92
CA ILE A 90 -7.89 -23.16 -7.20
C ILE A 90 -6.55 -23.85 -7.37
N LYS A 91 -5.52 -23.12 -7.81
CA LYS A 91 -4.17 -23.65 -7.96
C LYS A 91 -3.23 -23.01 -6.96
N VAL A 92 -2.29 -23.82 -6.48
CA VAL A 92 -1.30 -23.45 -5.47
C VAL A 92 0.07 -23.58 -6.12
N TRP A 93 0.85 -22.53 -6.00
CA TRP A 93 2.15 -22.36 -6.65
C TRP A 93 3.17 -21.94 -5.61
N ASP A 94 4.38 -22.45 -5.73
CA ASP A 94 5.54 -21.87 -5.05
C ASP A 94 6.07 -20.72 -5.92
N PHE A 95 6.12 -19.49 -5.38
CA PHE A 95 6.60 -18.34 -6.15
C PHE A 95 8.13 -18.19 -6.15
N GLU A 96 8.85 -18.90 -5.27
CA GLU A 96 10.32 -18.90 -5.26
C GLU A 96 10.85 -19.80 -6.38
N THR A 97 10.31 -21.00 -6.51
CA THR A 97 10.70 -22.00 -7.51
C THR A 97 9.88 -21.90 -8.80
N GLY A 98 8.68 -21.32 -8.74
CA GLY A 98 7.72 -21.33 -9.86
C GLY A 98 7.05 -22.69 -10.07
N GLU A 99 7.19 -23.62 -9.11
CA GLU A 99 6.63 -24.96 -9.22
C GLU A 99 5.14 -24.99 -8.86
N TYR A 100 4.42 -25.86 -9.55
CA TYR A 100 3.03 -26.16 -9.26
C TYR A 100 2.97 -27.20 -8.13
N GLU A 101 2.36 -26.87 -7.00
CA GLU A 101 2.23 -27.81 -5.89
C GLU A 101 0.96 -28.66 -6.03
N ARG A 102 -0.20 -28.00 -6.09
CA ARG A 102 -1.50 -28.69 -6.01
C ARG A 102 -2.67 -27.88 -6.58
N THR A 103 -3.75 -28.59 -6.91
CA THR A 103 -5.04 -28.00 -7.31
C THR A 103 -6.09 -28.41 -6.29
N LEU A 104 -6.85 -27.45 -5.78
CA LEU A 104 -8.07 -27.69 -5.01
C LEU A 104 -9.24 -27.68 -5.99
N LYS A 105 -9.94 -28.82 -6.05
CA LYS A 105 -11.15 -29.01 -6.84
C LYS A 105 -12.32 -29.25 -5.91
N GLY A 106 -13.46 -28.67 -6.22
CA GLY A 106 -14.68 -28.91 -5.44
C GLY A 106 -15.77 -27.88 -5.66
N HIS A 107 -15.49 -26.74 -6.28
CA HIS A 107 -16.51 -25.85 -6.81
C HIS A 107 -17.09 -26.42 -8.10
N THR A 108 -18.37 -26.17 -8.33
CA THR A 108 -19.08 -26.60 -9.54
C THR A 108 -19.13 -25.50 -10.60
N ASP A 109 -18.81 -24.26 -10.22
CA ASP A 109 -18.82 -23.09 -11.09
C ASP A 109 -17.63 -22.15 -10.77
N SER A 110 -17.51 -21.10 -11.57
CA SER A 110 -16.46 -20.09 -11.57
C SER A 110 -16.19 -19.51 -10.19
N ILE A 111 -14.91 -19.52 -9.79
CA ILE A 111 -14.48 -18.96 -8.50
C ILE A 111 -14.30 -17.46 -8.67
N GLN A 112 -15.02 -16.68 -7.88
CA GLN A 112 -15.04 -15.22 -7.96
C GLN A 112 -13.98 -14.61 -7.07
N ASP A 113 -13.78 -15.16 -5.87
CA ASP A 113 -12.82 -14.62 -4.90
C ASP A 113 -12.26 -15.71 -4.00
N ILE A 114 -11.11 -15.42 -3.41
CA ILE A 114 -10.40 -16.23 -2.43
C ILE A 114 -9.94 -15.30 -1.29
N ALA A 115 -9.77 -15.82 -0.08
CA ALA A 115 -9.15 -15.09 1.02
C ALA A 115 -8.44 -16.05 1.97
N PHE A 116 -7.25 -15.65 2.44
CA PHE A 116 -6.57 -16.35 3.53
C PHE A 116 -6.96 -15.75 4.88
N ASP A 117 -6.98 -16.60 5.91
CA ASP A 117 -6.94 -16.14 7.29
C ASP A 117 -5.59 -15.46 7.60
N SER A 118 -5.59 -14.57 8.59
CA SER A 118 -4.40 -13.95 9.18
C SER A 118 -3.34 -14.97 9.63
N SER A 119 -3.77 -16.15 10.09
CA SER A 119 -2.87 -17.23 10.47
C SER A 119 -2.35 -18.07 9.29
N GLY A 120 -2.92 -17.91 8.10
CA GLY A 120 -2.60 -18.70 6.91
C GLY A 120 -3.15 -20.14 6.91
N LYS A 121 -3.76 -20.60 8.00
CA LYS A 121 -4.22 -22.00 8.12
C LYS A 121 -5.44 -22.32 7.29
N TYR A 122 -6.28 -21.33 7.03
CA TYR A 122 -7.54 -21.52 6.32
C TYR A 122 -7.60 -20.64 5.10
N LEU A 123 -8.07 -21.24 4.01
CA LEU A 123 -8.39 -20.56 2.77
C LEU A 123 -9.90 -20.61 2.56
N VAL A 124 -10.50 -19.46 2.30
CA VAL A 124 -11.92 -19.37 1.95
C VAL A 124 -12.02 -19.05 0.46
N SER A 125 -12.92 -19.72 -0.25
CA SER A 125 -13.23 -19.42 -1.64
C SER A 125 -14.73 -19.21 -1.84
N CYS A 126 -15.06 -18.25 -2.70
CA CYS A 126 -16.41 -17.90 -3.09
C CYS A 126 -16.61 -18.19 -4.58
N SER A 127 -17.71 -18.84 -4.94
CA SER A 127 -18.00 -19.24 -6.32
C SER A 127 -19.40 -18.82 -6.75
N ALA A 128 -19.60 -18.75 -8.07
CA ALA A 128 -20.90 -18.55 -8.71
C ALA A 128 -21.89 -19.70 -8.42
N ASP A 129 -21.41 -20.84 -7.90
CA ASP A 129 -22.25 -21.95 -7.43
C ASP A 129 -23.05 -21.66 -6.15
N MET A 130 -23.06 -20.40 -5.70
CA MET A 130 -23.68 -19.92 -4.47
C MET A 130 -23.11 -20.57 -3.20
N SER A 131 -21.94 -21.21 -3.29
CA SER A 131 -21.27 -21.82 -2.16
C SER A 131 -20.01 -21.05 -1.75
N ILE A 132 -19.76 -21.08 -0.45
CA ILE A 132 -18.50 -20.66 0.14
C ILE A 132 -17.86 -21.92 0.70
N LYS A 133 -16.63 -22.21 0.27
CA LYS A 133 -15.88 -23.37 0.74
C LYS A 133 -14.70 -22.91 1.57
N LEU A 134 -14.49 -23.60 2.69
CA LEU A 134 -13.35 -23.43 3.56
C LEU A 134 -12.42 -24.61 3.36
N TRP A 135 -11.17 -24.32 3.04
CA TRP A 135 -10.12 -25.29 2.81
C TRP A 135 -9.13 -25.21 3.96
N ASP A 136 -8.87 -26.36 4.58
CA ASP A 136 -7.79 -26.49 5.54
C ASP A 136 -6.46 -26.56 4.78
N PHE A 137 -5.58 -25.61 5.09
CA PHE A 137 -4.26 -25.44 4.51
C PHE A 137 -3.15 -25.81 5.51
N GLN A 138 -3.44 -26.73 6.43
CA GLN A 138 -2.41 -27.38 7.23
C GLN A 138 -1.40 -28.11 6.31
N GLN A 139 -0.19 -27.57 6.22
CA GLN A 139 0.97 -28.37 5.88
C GLN A 139 1.19 -29.36 7.02
N SER A 140 0.70 -30.59 6.86
CA SER A 140 1.13 -31.70 7.71
C SER A 140 2.59 -32.00 7.37
N TYR A 141 3.50 -31.61 8.25
CA TYR A 141 4.89 -32.06 8.25
C TYR A 141 4.98 -33.51 8.76
#